data_AF-M0QX52-F1
#
_entry.id   AF-M0QX52-F1
#
_cell.length_a   1.000
_cell.length_b   1.000
_cell.length_c   1.000
_cell.angle_alpha   90.00
_cell.angle_beta   90.00
_cell.angle_gamma   90.00
#
_symmetry.space_group_name_H-M   'P 1'
#
loop_
_entity.id
_entity.type
_entity.pdbx_description
1 polymer ?
#
loop_
_entity_poly.entity_id
_entity_poly.type
_entity_poly.pdbx_seq_one_letter_code
_entity_poly.pdbx_strand_id
1 'polypeptide(L)'
;MAVNVYSTSITQETMSRHDIIAWVNDIVSLNYTKVEQLCSGAAYCQFMDMLFPGCISLKKVKFQAKLEHEYIHNFKLLQASFKRMNVDKVIPVEKLVKGRFQDNLDFIQWFKKFYDANYDGKEYDPV
;
A
#
# COMPACT_ATOMS: atom_id res chain seq x y z
N MET A 1 6.12 -12.57 -11.42
CA MET A 1 6.19 -12.61 -9.94
C MET A 1 6.83 -11.32 -9.47
N ALA A 2 6.53 -10.86 -8.26
CA ALA A 2 7.10 -9.61 -7.76
C ALA A 2 8.55 -9.77 -7.31
N VAL A 3 9.33 -8.69 -7.40
CA VAL A 3 10.63 -8.54 -6.77
C VAL A 3 10.42 -8.22 -5.29
N ASN A 4 10.89 -9.10 -4.41
CA ASN A 4 10.81 -8.89 -2.96
C ASN A 4 11.89 -7.91 -2.48
N VAL A 5 11.57 -7.10 -1.47
CA VAL A 5 12.50 -6.16 -0.84
C VAL A 5 12.55 -6.37 0.66
N TYR A 6 13.75 -6.28 1.23
CA TYR A 6 14.02 -6.48 2.66
C TYR A 6 14.63 -5.21 3.25
N SER A 7 14.20 -4.82 4.44
CA SER A 7 14.82 -3.69 5.15
C SER A 7 16.16 -4.13 5.72
N THR A 8 17.27 -3.78 5.05
CA THR A 8 18.62 -3.88 5.60
C THR A 8 19.09 -2.51 6.09
N SER A 9 19.85 -2.45 7.18
CA SER A 9 20.26 -1.21 7.87
C SER A 9 21.19 -0.27 7.06
N ILE A 10 21.54 -0.60 5.80
CA ILE A 10 22.70 -0.03 5.10
C ILE A 10 22.37 1.08 4.09
N THR A 11 21.10 1.32 3.72
CA THR A 11 20.73 2.53 2.95
C THR A 11 19.31 2.97 3.32
N GLN A 12 19.22 3.89 4.29
CA GLN A 12 17.95 4.49 4.72
C GLN A 12 17.78 5.89 4.12
N GLU A 13 17.68 5.98 2.79
CA GLU A 13 16.91 7.10 2.22
C GLU A 13 15.45 6.82 2.54
N THR A 14 15.00 7.42 3.64
CA THR A 14 13.64 7.25 4.14
C THR A 14 12.90 8.54 3.83
N MET A 15 11.92 8.48 2.93
CA MET A 15 11.12 9.64 2.59
C MET A 15 10.47 10.23 3.84
N SER A 16 10.38 11.56 3.90
CA SER A 16 9.67 12.21 4.99
C SER A 16 8.18 11.87 4.94
N ARG A 17 7.48 12.00 6.06
CA ARG A 17 6.02 11.76 6.11
C ARG A 17 5.23 12.63 5.13
N HIS A 18 5.69 13.85 4.87
CA HIS A 18 5.02 14.76 3.94
C HIS A 18 5.22 14.28 2.50
N ASP A 19 6.44 13.89 2.14
CA ASP A 19 6.77 13.40 0.81
C ASP A 19 6.06 12.07 0.52
N ILE A 20 5.92 11.19 1.52
CA ILE A 20 5.16 9.95 1.39
C ILE A 20 3.70 10.23 1.07
N ILE A 21 3.06 11.16 1.80
CA ILE A 21 1.65 11.47 1.55
C ILE A 21 1.47 12.14 0.19
N ALA A 22 2.36 13.06 -0.20
CA ALA A 22 2.34 13.67 -1.52
C ALA A 22 2.44 12.59 -2.61
N TRP A 23 3.43 11.69 -2.51
CA TRP A 23 3.61 10.58 -3.43
C TRP A 23 2.38 9.67 -3.53
N VAL A 24 1.75 9.32 -2.40
CA VAL A 24 0.53 8.52 -2.43
C VAL A 24 -0.57 9.27 -3.19
N ASN A 25 -0.84 10.51 -2.81
CA ASN A 25 -1.92 11.29 -3.41
C ASN A 25 -1.73 11.50 -4.92
N ASP A 26 -0.50 11.74 -5.38
CA ASP A 26 -0.15 11.90 -6.79
C ASP A 26 -0.48 10.64 -7.61
N ILE A 27 -0.33 9.46 -7.00
CA ILE A 27 -0.56 8.19 -7.69
C ILE A 27 -2.02 7.75 -7.64
N VAL A 28 -2.63 7.76 -6.46
CA VAL A 28 -3.97 7.18 -6.27
C VAL A 28 -5.10 8.21 -6.42
N SER A 29 -4.79 9.47 -6.71
CA SER A 29 -5.76 10.57 -6.80
C SER A 29 -6.68 10.67 -5.58
N LEU A 30 -6.11 10.42 -4.40
CA LEU A 30 -6.76 10.57 -3.10
C LEU A 30 -6.26 11.84 -2.39
N ASN A 31 -7.01 12.26 -1.36
CA ASN A 31 -6.71 13.47 -0.59
C ASN A 31 -6.33 13.11 0.86
N TYR A 32 -5.30 12.29 1.04
CA TYR A 32 -4.78 12.01 2.37
C TYR A 32 -4.02 13.22 2.92
N THR A 33 -4.23 13.48 4.20
CA THR A 33 -3.54 14.53 4.97
C THR A 33 -2.66 13.92 6.07
N LYS A 34 -2.88 12.65 6.39
CA LYS A 34 -2.20 11.91 7.46
C LYS A 34 -1.88 10.49 7.01
N VAL A 35 -0.70 9.99 7.42
CA VAL A 35 -0.22 8.63 7.11
C VAL A 35 -1.18 7.57 7.66
N GLU A 36 -1.81 7.86 8.80
CA GLU A 36 -2.79 7.00 9.46
C GLU A 36 -4.00 6.68 8.57
N GLN A 37 -4.34 7.51 7.58
CA GLN A 37 -5.47 7.27 6.67
C GLN A 37 -5.21 6.10 5.69
N LEU A 38 -3.95 5.68 5.55
CA LEU A 38 -3.57 4.47 4.83
C LEU A 38 -4.08 3.19 5.53
N CYS A 39 -4.55 3.30 6.78
CA CYS A 39 -5.18 2.21 7.52
C CYS A 39 -6.41 1.64 6.81
N SER A 40 -6.99 2.37 5.87
CA SER A 40 -8.12 1.88 5.08
C SER A 40 -7.78 0.72 4.15
N GLY A 41 -6.50 0.53 3.81
CA GLY A 41 -6.04 -0.51 2.89
C GLY A 41 -6.32 -0.22 1.40
N ALA A 42 -7.13 0.80 1.08
CA ALA A 42 -7.59 1.07 -0.28
C ALA A 42 -6.45 1.48 -1.22
N ALA A 43 -5.61 2.42 -0.81
CA ALA A 43 -4.47 2.88 -1.61
C ALA A 43 -3.51 1.74 -1.95
N TYR A 44 -3.20 0.85 -0.99
CA TYR A 44 -2.36 -0.32 -1.24
C TYR A 44 -2.96 -1.28 -2.26
N CYS A 45 -4.29 -1.44 -2.25
CA CYS A 45 -4.97 -2.25 -3.27
C CYS A 45 -4.80 -1.64 -4.66
N GLN A 46 -4.93 -0.33 -4.78
CA GLN A 46 -4.76 0.39 -6.04
C GLN A 46 -3.33 0.32 -6.55
N PHE A 47 -2.34 0.50 -5.67
CA PHE A 47 -0.93 0.29 -6.02
C PHE A 47 -0.66 -1.11 -6.54
N MET A 48 -1.26 -2.15 -5.95
CA MET A 48 -1.07 -3.52 -6.43
C MET A 48 -1.67 -3.74 -7.82
N ASP A 49 -2.83 -3.14 -8.11
CA ASP A 49 -3.42 -3.18 -9.44
C ASP A 49 -2.56 -2.46 -10.47
N MET A 50 -2.01 -1.29 -10.10
CA MET A 50 -1.04 -0.57 -10.92
C MET A 50 0.20 -1.44 -11.19
N LEU A 51 0.90 -1.92 -10.15
CA LEU A 51 2.12 -2.69 -10.32
C LEU A 51 1.88 -3.96 -11.12
N PHE A 52 0.79 -4.67 -10.82
CA PHE A 52 0.46 -5.97 -11.40
C PHE A 52 -1.03 -6.02 -11.80
N PRO A 53 -1.38 -5.55 -13.00
CA PRO A 53 -2.76 -5.51 -13.47
C PRO A 53 -3.47 -6.86 -13.34
N GLY A 54 -4.66 -6.84 -12.74
CA GLY A 54 -5.48 -8.03 -12.53
C GLY A 54 -5.04 -8.94 -11.39
N CYS A 55 -4.01 -8.58 -10.61
CA CYS A 55 -3.62 -9.34 -9.40
C CYS A 55 -4.64 -9.19 -8.26
N ILE A 56 -5.40 -8.09 -8.25
CA ILE A 56 -6.41 -7.72 -7.26
C ILE A 56 -7.69 -7.26 -7.95
N SER A 57 -8.85 -7.42 -7.29
CA SER A 57 -10.14 -7.02 -7.85
C SER A 57 -10.56 -5.67 -7.26
N LEU A 58 -10.25 -4.57 -7.96
CA LEU A 58 -10.60 -3.21 -7.50
C LEU A 58 -12.10 -3.00 -7.29
N LYS A 59 -12.95 -3.70 -8.06
CA LYS A 59 -14.42 -3.69 -7.86
C LYS A 59 -14.87 -4.14 -6.46
N LYS A 60 -14.04 -4.90 -5.75
CA LYS A 60 -14.31 -5.37 -4.39
C LYS A 60 -13.71 -4.46 -3.30
N VAL A 61 -12.84 -3.53 -3.68
CA VAL A 61 -12.17 -2.63 -2.75
C VAL A 61 -13.15 -1.57 -2.27
N LYS A 62 -13.20 -1.35 -0.96
CA LYS A 62 -14.01 -0.32 -0.33
C LYS A 62 -13.20 0.97 -0.24
N PHE A 63 -13.24 1.79 -1.29
CA PHE A 63 -12.49 3.07 -1.35
C PHE A 63 -12.98 4.11 -0.33
N GLN A 64 -14.27 4.09 -0.01
CA GLN A 64 -14.92 4.99 0.95
C GLN A 64 -15.10 4.34 2.33
N ALA A 65 -14.25 3.35 2.67
CA ALA A 65 -14.32 2.66 3.96
C ALA A 65 -14.16 3.63 5.13
N LYS A 66 -14.96 3.45 6.18
CA LYS A 66 -14.92 4.28 7.41
C LYS A 66 -14.84 3.46 8.69
N LEU A 67 -15.13 2.15 8.61
CA LEU A 67 -15.18 1.26 9.76
C LEU A 67 -14.08 0.22 9.69
N GLU A 68 -13.57 -0.19 10.85
CA GLU A 68 -12.41 -1.10 10.94
C GLU A 68 -12.62 -2.44 10.20
N HIS A 69 -13.84 -3.00 10.25
CA HIS A 69 -14.15 -4.25 9.55
C HIS A 69 -14.07 -4.10 8.01
N GLU A 70 -14.25 -2.89 7.49
CA GLU A 70 -14.08 -2.59 6.08
C GLU A 70 -12.61 -2.47 5.69
N TYR A 71 -11.79 -1.94 6.59
CA TYR A 71 -10.34 -1.89 6.44
C TYR A 71 -9.76 -3.30 6.41
N ILE A 72 -10.21 -4.17 7.31
CA ILE A 72 -9.83 -5.59 7.34
C ILE A 72 -10.20 -6.27 6.01
N HIS A 73 -11.38 -5.99 5.46
CA HIS A 73 -11.78 -6.51 4.15
C HIS A 73 -10.79 -6.09 3.04
N ASN A 74 -10.43 -4.81 2.96
CA ASN A 74 -9.43 -4.33 1.99
C ASN A 74 -8.07 -5.00 2.20
N PHE A 75 -7.59 -5.12 3.44
CA PHE A 75 -6.32 -5.78 3.72
C PHE A 75 -6.32 -7.28 3.38
N LYS A 76 -7.47 -7.97 3.48
CA LYS A 76 -7.59 -9.36 3.00
C LYS A 76 -7.43 -9.47 1.49
N LEU A 77 -7.97 -8.50 0.73
CA LEU A 77 -7.74 -8.43 -0.72
C LEU A 77 -6.26 -8.20 -1.02
N LEU A 78 -5.62 -7.30 -0.27
CA LEU A 78 -4.18 -7.03 -0.39
C LEU A 78 -3.34 -8.29 -0.09
N GLN A 79 -3.62 -9.00 1.01
CA GLN A 79 -2.94 -10.27 1.34
C GLN A 79 -3.09 -11.32 0.24
N ALA A 80 -4.28 -11.44 -0.36
CA ALA A 80 -4.50 -12.35 -1.48
C ALA A 80 -3.65 -11.97 -2.71
N SER A 81 -3.53 -10.67 -3.00
CA SER A 81 -2.66 -10.18 -4.08
C SER A 81 -1.18 -10.43 -3.82
N PHE A 82 -0.71 -10.24 -2.57
CA PHE A 82 0.66 -10.56 -2.15
C PHE A 82 0.97 -12.05 -2.36
N LYS A 83 0.07 -12.93 -1.92
CA LYS A 83 0.19 -14.37 -2.14
C LYS A 83 0.25 -14.72 -3.64
N ARG A 84 -0.60 -14.10 -4.46
CA ARG A 84 -0.64 -14.35 -5.91
C ARG A 84 0.66 -13.91 -6.61
N MET A 85 1.29 -12.85 -6.11
CA MET A 85 2.52 -12.30 -6.66
C MET A 85 3.79 -12.84 -6.01
N ASN A 86 3.66 -13.77 -5.04
CA ASN A 86 4.75 -14.31 -4.22
C ASN A 86 5.56 -13.22 -3.49
N VAL A 87 4.84 -12.32 -2.84
CA VAL A 87 5.41 -11.31 -1.94
C VAL A 87 5.51 -11.89 -0.52
N ASP A 88 6.73 -11.97 0.01
CA ASP A 88 7.01 -12.63 1.30
C ASP A 88 6.64 -11.78 2.52
N LYS A 89 6.45 -10.46 2.31
CA LYS A 89 6.17 -9.52 3.38
C LYS A 89 4.84 -9.85 4.07
N VAL A 90 4.93 -10.14 5.35
CA VAL A 90 3.76 -10.26 6.22
C VAL A 90 3.16 -8.88 6.47
N ILE A 91 1.87 -8.74 6.19
CA ILE A 91 1.11 -7.51 6.43
C ILE A 91 0.56 -7.55 7.86
N PRO A 92 0.96 -6.63 8.76
CA PRO A 92 0.49 -6.62 10.15
C PRO A 92 -0.90 -5.99 10.27
N VAL A 93 -1.91 -6.65 9.68
CA VAL A 93 -3.28 -6.11 9.51
C VAL A 93 -3.85 -5.54 10.80
N GLU A 94 -3.79 -6.29 11.91
CA GLU A 94 -4.34 -5.89 13.21
C GLU A 94 -3.74 -4.58 13.74
N LYS A 95 -2.49 -4.27 13.38
CA LYS A 95 -1.82 -3.03 13.79
C LYS A 95 -2.19 -1.88 12.86
N LEU A 96 -2.23 -2.14 11.55
CA LEU A 96 -2.49 -1.12 10.54
C LEU A 96 -3.91 -0.57 10.64
N VAL A 97 -4.91 -1.46 10.76
CA VAL A 97 -6.34 -1.07 10.80
C VAL A 97 -6.71 -0.21 12.00
N LYS A 98 -5.90 -0.21 13.06
CA LYS A 98 -6.04 0.67 14.23
C LYS A 98 -5.61 2.11 13.95
N GLY A 99 -5.08 2.40 12.77
CA GLY A 99 -4.64 3.75 12.39
C GLY A 99 -3.46 4.24 13.22
N ARG A 100 -2.64 3.34 13.80
CA ARG A 100 -1.46 3.75 14.56
C ARG A 100 -0.40 4.31 13.62
N PHE A 101 0.07 5.53 13.91
CA PHE A 101 1.01 6.26 13.06
C PHE A 101 2.27 5.46 12.72
N GLN A 102 3.00 4.97 13.73
CA GLN A 102 4.28 4.28 13.51
C GLN A 102 4.12 3.02 12.66
N ASP A 103 3.13 2.18 12.95
CA ASP A 103 2.89 0.96 12.17
C ASP A 103 2.56 1.26 10.71
N ASN A 104 1.74 2.29 10.47
CA ASN A 104 1.38 2.70 9.11
C ASN A 104 2.58 3.33 8.38
N LEU A 105 3.39 4.12 9.07
CA LEU A 105 4.61 4.73 8.52
C LEU A 105 5.65 3.67 8.12
N ASP A 106 5.91 2.71 9.00
CA ASP A 106 6.87 1.64 8.74
C ASP A 106 6.43 0.79 7.53
N PHE A 107 5.12 0.53 7.43
CA PHE A 107 4.57 -0.27 6.33
C PHE A 107 4.61 0.48 5.00
N ILE A 108 4.21 1.75 4.94
CA ILE A 108 4.25 2.53 3.69
C ILE A 108 5.69 2.78 3.22
N GLN A 109 6.65 2.97 4.13
CA GLN A 109 8.07 3.11 3.77
C GLN A 109 8.61 1.84 3.12
N TRP A 110 8.29 0.67 3.69
CA TRP A 110 8.61 -0.59 3.03
C TRP A 110 7.89 -0.74 1.69
N PHE A 111 6.61 -0.37 1.64
CA PHE A 111 5.79 -0.47 0.43
C PHE A 111 6.32 0.42 -0.69
N LYS A 112 6.83 1.61 -0.39
CA LYS A 112 7.48 2.50 -1.37
C LYS A 112 8.70 1.83 -2.01
N LYS A 113 9.56 1.19 -1.21
CA LYS A 113 10.70 0.42 -1.74
C LYS A 113 10.25 -0.74 -2.62
N PHE A 114 9.18 -1.42 -2.20
CA PHE A 114 8.57 -2.49 -2.98
C PHE A 114 8.03 -1.97 -4.31
N TYR A 115 7.35 -0.83 -4.29
CA TYR A 115 6.85 -0.15 -5.47
C TYR A 115 7.99 0.19 -6.43
N ASP A 116 9.04 0.86 -5.94
CA ASP A 116 10.18 1.28 -6.78
C ASP A 116 10.91 0.10 -7.42
N ALA A 117 10.99 -1.03 -6.73
CA ALA A 117 11.61 -2.25 -7.26
C ALA A 117 10.77 -2.97 -8.32
N ASN A 118 9.47 -2.67 -8.44
CA ASN A 118 8.53 -3.39 -9.30
C ASN A 118 7.84 -2.52 -10.36
N TYR A 119 7.91 -1.20 -10.23
CA TYR A 119 7.29 -0.29 -11.18
C TYR A 119 8.08 -0.26 -12.49
N ASP A 120 7.39 -0.48 -13.61
CA ASP A 120 7.96 -0.59 -14.96
C ASP A 120 7.82 0.71 -15.78
N GLY A 121 7.32 1.79 -15.17
CA GLY A 121 7.17 3.09 -15.82
C GLY A 121 5.88 3.26 -16.63
N LYS A 122 4.96 2.30 -16.62
CA LYS A 122 3.69 2.39 -17.37
C LYS A 122 2.77 3.49 -16.85
N GLU A 123 2.07 4.14 -17.77
CA GLU A 123 0.98 5.06 -17.41
C GLU A 123 -0.17 4.30 -16.72
N TYR A 124 -0.78 4.93 -15.72
CA TYR A 124 -1.90 4.38 -14.97
C TYR A 124 -2.93 5.48 -14.73
N ASP A 125 -4.20 5.18 -15.04
CA ASP A 125 -5.32 6.05 -14.70
C ASP A 125 -5.97 5.54 -13.40
N PRO A 126 -5.88 6.30 -12.29
CA PRO A 126 -6.42 5.92 -11.00
C PRO A 126 -7.93 6.21 -10.82
N VAL A 127 -8.62 6.82 -11.79
CA VAL A 127 -10.00 7.32 -11.66
C VAL A 127 -11.06 6.35 -12.18
#